data_AF-A0A933BQR7-F1
#
_entry.id   AF-A0A933BQR7-F1
#
_cell.length_a   1.000
_cell.length_b   1.000
_cell.length_c   1.000
_cell.angle_alpha   90.00
_cell.angle_beta   90.00
_cell.angle_gamma   90.00
#
_symmetry.space_group_name_H-M   'P 1'
#
loop_
_entity.id
_entity.type
_entity.pdbx_description
1 polymer ?
#
loop_
_entity_poly.entity_id
_entity_poly.type
_entity_poly.pdbx_seq_one_letter_code
_entity_poly.pdbx_strand_id
1 'polypeptide(L)'
;MVKIKICGNTSVEDALLAAGEGADALGFIFYRKSPRFVSEKTVKNIVAQLPPFVETVGVFVDESAERVNRIAQVCRLDAVQLHGEESPAYCGRMKRKT
;
A
#
# COMPACT_ATOMS: atom_id res chain seq x y z
N MET A 1 -6.18 1.37 22.30
CA MET A 1 -6.79 0.39 21.37
C MET A 1 -5.77 0.06 20.30
N VAL A 2 -5.67 -1.20 19.89
CA VAL A 2 -4.66 -1.67 18.93
C VAL A 2 -5.17 -1.43 17.51
N LYS A 3 -4.29 -1.01 16.59
CA LYS A 3 -4.60 -0.92 15.16
C LYS A 3 -4.20 -2.18 14.42
N ILE A 4 -5.02 -2.62 13.47
CA ILE A 4 -4.86 -3.84 12.69
C ILE A 4 -4.69 -3.51 11.21
N LYS A 5 -3.62 -4.01 10.59
CA LYS A 5 -3.36 -3.92 9.15
C LYS A 5 -3.43 -5.30 8.51
N ILE A 6 -4.26 -5.46 7.46
CA ILE A 6 -4.31 -6.67 6.64
C ILE A 6 -3.48 -6.45 5.37
N CYS A 7 -2.44 -7.25 5.17
CA CYS A 7 -1.42 -6.99 4.15
C CYS A 7 -1.41 -8.04 3.03
N GLY A 8 -1.11 -7.60 1.80
CA GLY A 8 -1.00 -8.47 0.63
C GLY A 8 -2.32 -8.72 -0.07
N ASN A 9 -3.24 -7.76 -0.02
CA ASN A 9 -4.53 -7.84 -0.72
C ASN A 9 -4.30 -7.79 -2.24
N THR A 10 -4.94 -8.72 -2.96
CA THR A 10 -4.82 -8.84 -4.43
C THR A 10 -6.14 -8.70 -5.16
N SER A 11 -7.27 -8.76 -4.45
CA SER A 11 -8.63 -8.67 -4.99
C SER A 11 -9.42 -7.55 -4.33
N VAL A 12 -10.50 -7.11 -5.01
CA VAL A 12 -11.46 -6.14 -4.45
C VAL A 12 -12.25 -6.77 -3.31
N GLU A 13 -12.67 -8.03 -3.49
CA GLU A 13 -13.50 -8.76 -2.53
C GLU A 13 -12.82 -8.88 -1.17
N ASP A 14 -11.57 -9.36 -1.14
CA ASP A 14 -10.82 -9.52 0.12
C ASP A 14 -10.57 -8.18 0.80
N ALA A 15 -10.27 -7.13 0.02
CA ALA A 15 -10.02 -5.79 0.54
C ALA A 15 -11.28 -5.17 1.16
N LEU A 16 -12.44 -5.37 0.53
CA LEU A 16 -13.73 -4.91 1.05
C LEU A 16 -14.14 -5.71 2.29
N LEU A 17 -13.94 -7.03 2.29
CA LEU A 17 -14.20 -7.88 3.45
C LEU A 17 -13.35 -7.44 4.64
N ALA A 18 -12.03 -7.29 4.46
CA ALA A 18 -11.13 -6.85 5.52
C ALA A 18 -11.51 -5.46 6.07
N ALA A 19 -11.90 -4.52 5.20
CA ALA A 19 -12.39 -3.22 5.63
C ALA A 19 -13.72 -3.32 6.42
N GLY A 20 -14.65 -4.17 5.97
CA GLY A 20 -15.92 -4.43 6.64
C GLY A 20 -15.78 -5.09 8.01
N GLU A 21 -14.77 -5.94 8.19
CA GLU A 21 -14.42 -6.59 9.47
C GLU A 21 -13.59 -5.68 10.41
N GLY A 22 -13.39 -4.42 10.05
CA GLY A 22 -12.79 -3.42 10.92
C GLY A 22 -11.27 -3.30 10.86
N ALA A 23 -10.63 -3.70 9.74
CA ALA A 23 -9.22 -3.40 9.53
C ALA A 23 -8.98 -1.88 9.48
N ASP A 24 -7.99 -1.38 10.23
CA ASP A 24 -7.59 0.02 10.20
C ASP A 24 -6.80 0.36 8.93
N ALA A 25 -6.14 -0.63 8.33
CA ALA A 25 -5.32 -0.42 7.13
C ALA A 25 -5.24 -1.65 6.22
N LEU A 26 -5.06 -1.40 4.92
CA LEU A 26 -4.90 -2.40 3.88
C LEU A 26 -3.56 -2.24 3.16
N GLY A 27 -2.81 -3.35 3.03
CA GLY A 27 -1.50 -3.38 2.38
C GLY A 27 -1.54 -3.96 0.97
N PHE A 28 -0.85 -3.29 0.04
CA PHE A 28 -0.72 -3.67 -1.37
C PHE A 28 0.75 -3.80 -1.75
N ILE A 29 1.17 -4.96 -2.27
CA ILE A 29 2.59 -5.24 -2.50
C ILE A 29 2.98 -4.92 -3.96
N PHE A 30 3.86 -3.94 -4.14
CA PHE A 30 4.37 -3.52 -5.46
C PHE A 30 5.71 -4.18 -5.84
N TYR A 31 6.12 -5.23 -5.12
CA TYR A 31 7.34 -5.99 -5.40
C TYR A 31 7.07 -7.22 -6.29
N ARG A 32 7.60 -7.22 -7.51
CA ARG A 32 7.30 -8.22 -8.55
C ARG A 32 7.64 -9.68 -8.18
N LYS A 33 8.60 -9.93 -7.28
CA LYS A 33 8.94 -11.30 -6.88
C LYS A 33 8.02 -11.85 -5.78
N SER A 34 7.14 -11.02 -5.22
CA SER A 34 6.13 -11.48 -4.26
C SER A 34 5.01 -12.22 -4.99
N PRO A 35 4.53 -13.37 -4.48
CA PRO A 35 3.34 -14.04 -5.02
C PRO A 35 2.06 -13.21 -4.85
N ARG A 36 2.11 -12.18 -3.99
CA ARG A 36 1.02 -11.23 -3.70
C ARG A 36 1.21 -9.89 -4.41
N PHE A 37 2.04 -9.86 -5.46
CA PHE A 37 2.27 -8.66 -6.26
C PHE A 37 0.96 -8.16 -6.90
N VAL A 38 0.76 -6.84 -6.87
CA VAL A 38 -0.36 -6.17 -7.54
C VAL A 38 0.11 -5.06 -8.47
N SER A 39 -0.65 -4.84 -9.55
CA SER A 39 -0.42 -3.74 -10.48
C SER A 39 -1.05 -2.43 -9.98
N GLU A 40 -0.53 -1.29 -10.44
CA GLU A 40 -1.15 0.02 -10.19
C GLU A 40 -2.63 0.05 -10.63
N LYS A 41 -2.97 -0.59 -11.75
CA LYS A 41 -4.34 -0.69 -12.24
C LYS A 41 -5.24 -1.44 -11.24
N THR A 42 -4.75 -2.55 -10.70
CA THR A 42 -5.47 -3.34 -9.70
C THR A 42 -5.72 -2.53 -8.44
N VAL A 43 -4.66 -1.90 -7.88
CA VAL A 43 -4.77 -1.13 -6.64
C VAL A 43 -5.69 0.07 -6.82
N LYS A 44 -5.60 0.81 -7.94
CA LYS A 44 -6.55 1.89 -8.24
C LYS A 44 -8.00 1.43 -8.24
N ASN A 45 -8.28 0.26 -8.81
CA ASN A 45 -9.63 -0.29 -8.84
C ASN A 45 -10.14 -0.66 -7.44
N ILE A 46 -9.26 -1.22 -6.59
CA ILE A 46 -9.59 -1.56 -5.20
C ILE A 46 -9.84 -0.28 -4.41
N VAL A 47 -8.87 0.66 -4.41
CA VAL A 47 -8.93 1.89 -3.62
C VAL A 47 -10.14 2.75 -3.99
N ALA A 48 -10.57 2.75 -5.25
CA ALA A 48 -11.77 3.48 -5.68
C ALA A 48 -13.09 2.96 -5.07
N GLN A 49 -13.09 1.73 -4.54
CA GLN A 49 -14.28 1.07 -3.99
C GLN A 49 -14.25 0.96 -2.46
N LEU A 50 -13.10 1.23 -1.83
CA LEU A 50 -12.96 1.13 -0.38
C LEU A 50 -13.87 2.13 0.34
N PRO A 51 -14.45 1.74 1.49
CA PRO A 51 -15.15 2.68 2.36
C PRO A 51 -14.18 3.74 2.90
N PRO A 52 -14.71 4.87 3.40
CA PRO A 52 -13.86 5.85 4.09
C PRO A 52 -13.23 5.25 5.36
N PHE A 53 -12.17 5.91 5.85
CA PHE A 53 -11.49 5.63 7.12
C PHE A 53 -10.65 4.35 7.22
N VAL A 54 -10.39 3.65 6.11
CA VAL A 54 -9.36 2.60 6.03
C VAL A 54 -8.08 3.14 5.37
N GLU A 55 -6.93 3.04 6.04
CA GLU A 55 -5.65 3.55 5.53
C GLU A 55 -5.09 2.62 4.44
N THR A 56 -4.67 3.17 3.30
CA THR A 56 -4.11 2.40 2.18
C THR A 56 -2.58 2.48 2.16
N VAL A 57 -1.92 1.33 2.16
CA VAL A 57 -0.47 1.24 2.32
C VAL A 57 0.17 0.49 1.16
N GLY A 58 1.08 1.12 0.44
CA GLY A 58 1.90 0.45 -0.58
C GLY A 58 3.19 -0.11 0.00
N VAL A 59 3.49 -1.39 -0.26
CA VAL A 59 4.73 -2.04 0.17
C VAL A 59 5.71 -2.10 -0.99
N PHE A 60 6.91 -1.56 -0.77
CA PHE A 60 7.99 -1.47 -1.75
C PHE A 60 9.25 -2.13 -1.20
N VAL A 61 10.10 -2.62 -2.10
CA VAL A 61 11.39 -3.24 -1.78
C VAL A 61 12.39 -2.70 -2.79
N ASP A 62 13.32 -1.87 -2.32
CA ASP A 62 14.45 -1.32 -3.08
C ASP A 62 14.06 -0.64 -4.40
N GLU A 63 12.86 -0.04 -4.45
CA GLU A 63 12.36 0.68 -5.62
C GLU A 63 12.87 2.14 -5.60
N SER A 64 12.95 2.81 -6.75
CA SER A 64 13.38 4.22 -6.75
C SER A 64 12.37 5.14 -6.06
N ALA A 65 12.86 6.16 -5.36
CA ALA A 65 12.00 7.09 -4.63
C ALA A 65 11.01 7.83 -5.56
N GLU A 66 11.43 8.13 -6.78
CA GLU A 66 10.59 8.73 -7.81
C GLU A 66 9.40 7.82 -8.14
N ARG A 67 9.67 6.52 -8.26
CA ARG A 67 8.65 5.53 -8.61
C ARG A 67 7.71 5.22 -7.45
N VAL A 68 8.22 5.10 -6.22
CA VAL A 68 7.39 4.96 -5.01
C VAL A 68 6.43 6.15 -4.90
N ASN A 69 6.94 7.37 -4.98
CA ASN A 69 6.13 8.58 -4.89
C ASN A 69 5.08 8.67 -6.03
N ARG A 70 5.46 8.30 -7.27
CA ARG A 70 4.53 8.25 -8.41
C ARG A 70 3.39 7.26 -8.15
N ILE A 71 3.73 6.03 -7.75
CA ILE A 71 2.75 4.97 -7.50
C ILE A 71 1.80 5.38 -6.38
N ALA A 72 2.35 5.91 -5.28
CA ALA A 72 1.55 6.38 -4.15
C ALA A 72 0.60 7.52 -4.54
N GLN A 73 1.01 8.43 -5.42
CA GLN A 73 0.13 9.46 -5.96
C GLN A 73 -0.97 8.88 -6.86
N VAL A 74 -0.59 8.04 -7.83
CA VAL A 74 -1.49 7.50 -8.86
C VAL A 74 -2.53 6.54 -8.25
N CYS A 75 -2.13 5.76 -7.26
CA CYS A 75 -3.00 4.81 -6.55
C CYS A 75 -3.72 5.43 -5.35
N ARG A 76 -3.49 6.73 -5.07
CA ARG A 76 -4.03 7.45 -3.91
C ARG A 76 -3.75 6.75 -2.57
N LEU A 77 -2.51 6.29 -2.40
CA LEU A 77 -2.06 5.66 -1.15
C LEU A 77 -1.82 6.72 -0.07
N ASP A 78 -2.21 6.39 1.16
CA ASP A 78 -2.04 7.23 2.34
C ASP A 78 -0.62 7.13 2.91
N ALA A 79 -0.07 5.91 2.89
CA ALA A 79 1.27 5.61 3.38
C ALA A 79 2.04 4.68 2.44
N VAL A 80 3.36 4.66 2.60
CA VAL A 80 4.25 3.69 1.96
C VAL A 80 5.05 2.96 3.02
N GLN A 81 5.17 1.65 2.87
CA GLN A 81 6.00 0.79 3.71
C GLN A 81 7.23 0.39 2.90
N LEU A 82 8.40 0.76 3.39
CA LEU A 82 9.70 0.39 2.82
C LEU A 82 10.18 -0.88 3.52
N HIS A 83 10.49 -1.92 2.75
CA HIS A 83 10.70 -3.28 3.26
C HIS A 83 11.95 -3.96 2.68
N GLY A 84 12.85 -3.16 2.09
CA GLY A 84 14.17 -3.59 1.62
C GLY A 84 15.29 -3.07 2.53
N GLU A 85 16.39 -2.66 1.91
CA GLU A 85 17.58 -2.11 2.58
C GLU A 85 17.64 -0.59 2.41
N GLU A 86 16.50 0.09 2.44
CA GLU A 86 16.42 1.52 2.22
C GLU A 86 17.05 2.33 3.37
N SER A 87 18.03 3.19 3.04
CA SER A 87 18.67 4.06 4.04
C SER A 87 17.71 5.11 4.61
N PRO A 88 17.97 5.66 5.82
CA PRO A 88 17.18 6.77 6.36
C PRO A 88 17.13 8.00 5.43
N ALA A 89 18.21 8.27 4.70
CA ALA A 89 18.26 9.34 3.72
C ALA A 89 17.31 9.09 2.53
N TYR A 90 17.16 7.83 2.11
CA TYR A 90 16.14 7.43 1.15
C TYR A 90 14.73 7.63 1.72
N CYS A 91 14.47 7.20 2.97
CA CYS A 91 13.15 7.32 3.61
C CYS A 91 12.68 8.77 3.66
N GLY A 92 13.59 9.71 3.94
CA GLY A 92 13.31 11.15 3.94
C GLY A 92 12.86 11.73 2.58
N ARG A 93 12.97 10.97 1.49
CA ARG A 93 12.51 11.37 0.14
C ARG A 93 11.06 11.00 -0.14
N MET A 94 10.39 10.27 0.76
CA MET A 94 9.00 9.89 0.58
C MET A 94 8.07 11.08 0.86
N LYS A 95 7.08 11.27 0.00
CA LYS A 95 6.05 12.33 0.13
C LYS A 95 4.82 11.88 0.90
N ARG A 96 4.74 10.59 1.23
CA ARG A 96 3.70 9.99 2.06
C ARG A 96 4.29 9.60 3.41
N LYS A 97 3.39 9.33 4.36
CA LYS A 97 3.76 8.72 5.63
C LYS A 97 4.55 7.44 5.36
N THR A 98 5.68 7.29 6.05
CA THR A 98 6.53 6.08 6.06
C THR A 98 6.41 5.38 7.40
#